data_AF-A0A969DQB5-F1
#
_entry.id   AF-A0A969DQB5-F1
#
_cell.length_a   1.000
_cell.length_b   1.000
_cell.length_c   1.000
_cell.angle_alpha   90.00
_cell.angle_beta   90.00
_cell.angle_gamma   90.00
#
_symmetry.space_group_name_H-M   'P 1'
#
loop_
_entity.id
_entity.type
_entity.pdbx_description
1 polymer ?
#
loop_
_entity_poly.entity_id
_entity_poly.type
_entity_poly.pdbx_seq_one_letter_code
_entity_poly.pdbx_strand_id
1 'polypeptide(L)'
;MRILFQIVFFLLCVNTVLAQELPLNSQIFMNPYYYNPAFAGFEDRPAFYLYRRQQWTGIEGAPTTMGFSFHTIFNEKVTFGLNVINDKRSILNSTSALLTLGYRVTFDDFHYISFAISGGVGSNTIDLDEIDPNDPAIFEALDNNIFLDGNAGFNYYNKGFNFGLSLPKIFKTNTISNSSFSPGEISPLTDAILTTSYRWEISEEKFAIEPFAIYYYSEDMPGQFEAAGLMHLMDVFWLGASYRQEYGITGLVGINIKDNFKFGYAYEFYNTQPAVFDNGTHDIQLAMIFGKKKKKGKVNLIQQRRNMLQSMGKLPSQQKTVQVENDPFVPPPAETYNEEEALQDLIDDMNTDQQVVEQVPEVPIEEVAPEQDEALQELLDEMNEESQAQEIPVEPEVIIEEPVVPEPEIIDEEEALIRQMEDEGNEQITFDDPVELIETEAPEAGQKEEFIEPTLDDQGKYIGPTTVTKGDHLLELEKGNYVVVGTFGSYRDAEEHSDQLFIKGFYTKFGYISQTKIYYVYIFESEDLQEAKDTSERFKSIGAQFRENWVLQVQ
;
A
#
# COMPACT_ATOMS: atom_id res chain seq x y z
N MET A 1 10.01 -41.60 16.82
CA MET A 1 10.17 -40.44 15.93
C MET A 1 10.16 -40.80 14.45
N ARG A 2 10.94 -41.78 13.96
CA ARG A 2 10.95 -42.16 12.53
C ARG A 2 9.59 -42.59 11.94
N ILE A 3 8.82 -43.41 12.66
CA ILE A 3 7.51 -43.91 12.21
C ILE A 3 6.44 -42.79 12.24
N LEU A 4 6.54 -41.86 13.20
CA LEU A 4 5.63 -40.70 13.28
C LEU A 4 5.88 -39.75 12.10
N PHE A 5 7.15 -39.55 11.71
CA PHE A 5 7.52 -38.75 10.54
C PHE A 5 7.04 -39.39 9.23
N GLN A 6 7.07 -40.73 9.13
CA GLN A 6 6.57 -41.48 7.98
C GLN A 6 5.04 -41.46 7.88
N ILE A 7 4.34 -41.48 9.01
CA ILE A 7 2.87 -41.37 9.04
C ILE A 7 2.43 -39.94 8.70
N VAL A 8 3.14 -38.91 9.19
CA VAL A 8 2.90 -37.50 8.81
C VAL A 8 3.19 -37.28 7.32
N PHE A 9 4.26 -37.87 6.79
CA PHE A 9 4.59 -37.82 5.36
C PHE A 9 3.54 -38.55 4.49
N PHE A 10 2.99 -39.69 4.96
CA PHE A 10 1.96 -40.43 4.22
C PHE A 10 0.57 -39.75 4.28
N LEU A 11 0.27 -39.02 5.34
CA LEU A 11 -0.94 -38.19 5.46
C LEU A 11 -0.88 -36.93 4.58
N LEU A 12 0.32 -36.45 4.21
CA LEU A 12 0.53 -35.33 3.29
C LEU A 12 0.39 -35.70 1.80
N CYS A 13 0.20 -36.98 1.46
CA CYS A 13 0.14 -37.45 0.07
C CYS A 13 -1.27 -37.66 -0.49
N VAL A 14 -2.33 -37.22 0.20
CA VAL A 14 -3.71 -37.31 -0.33
C VAL A 14 -4.03 -36.03 -1.10
N ASN A 15 -3.63 -35.98 -2.37
CA ASN A 15 -4.00 -34.89 -3.27
C ASN A 15 -5.37 -35.19 -3.90
N THR A 16 -6.37 -34.40 -3.53
CA THR A 16 -7.58 -34.24 -4.34
C THR A 16 -7.26 -33.25 -5.45
N VAL A 17 -7.25 -33.72 -6.70
CA VAL A 17 -7.17 -32.86 -7.88
C VAL A 17 -8.49 -32.11 -8.01
N LEU A 18 -8.52 -30.86 -7.57
CA LEU A 18 -9.45 -29.86 -8.02
C LEU A 18 -8.60 -28.77 -8.68
N ALA A 19 -8.64 -28.72 -10.01
CA ALA A 19 -7.88 -27.78 -10.81
C ALA A 19 -8.72 -26.51 -11.06
N GLN A 20 -8.65 -25.53 -10.16
CA GLN A 20 -9.20 -24.19 -10.40
C GLN A 20 -8.26 -23.14 -9.81
N GLU A 21 -7.52 -22.40 -10.65
CA GLU A 21 -6.43 -21.51 -10.19
C GLU A 21 -6.91 -20.36 -9.29
N LEU A 22 -6.18 -20.14 -8.20
CA LEU A 22 -6.11 -18.84 -7.52
C LEU A 22 -5.34 -17.84 -8.39
N PRO A 23 -5.59 -16.52 -8.30
CA PRO A 23 -4.79 -15.54 -9.03
C PRO A 23 -3.31 -15.65 -8.63
N LEU A 24 -2.48 -16.16 -9.54
CA LEU A 24 -1.06 -16.38 -9.33
C LEU A 24 -0.26 -15.17 -9.82
N ASN A 25 0.47 -14.55 -8.90
CA ASN A 25 1.48 -13.55 -9.21
C ASN A 25 2.84 -14.10 -8.76
N SER A 26 3.81 -14.17 -9.67
CA SER A 26 5.14 -14.68 -9.34
C SER A 26 6.11 -13.57 -8.89
N GLN A 27 5.72 -12.30 -9.06
CA GLN A 27 6.50 -11.11 -8.74
C GLN A 27 5.86 -10.25 -7.63
N ILE A 28 5.25 -10.88 -6.62
CA ILE A 28 4.57 -10.17 -5.53
C ILE A 28 5.47 -9.18 -4.78
N PHE A 29 6.78 -9.42 -4.78
CA PHE A 29 7.77 -8.60 -4.09
C PHE A 29 8.04 -7.27 -4.81
N MET A 30 7.90 -7.22 -6.13
CA MET A 30 8.20 -6.02 -6.91
C MET A 30 7.01 -5.05 -6.91
N ASN A 31 5.78 -5.58 -6.92
CA ASN A 31 4.56 -4.79 -6.74
C ASN A 31 3.59 -5.42 -5.73
N PRO A 32 3.80 -5.19 -4.42
CA PRO A 32 2.92 -5.74 -3.40
C PRO A 32 1.53 -5.10 -3.37
N TYR A 33 1.35 -3.91 -3.97
CA TYR A 33 0.04 -3.29 -4.13
C TYR A 33 -0.91 -4.11 -5.02
N TYR A 34 -0.37 -4.92 -5.93
CA TYR A 34 -1.17 -5.78 -6.79
C TYR A 34 -2.01 -6.79 -6.00
N TYR A 35 -1.43 -7.42 -4.98
CA TYR A 35 -2.10 -8.48 -4.22
C TYR A 35 -2.67 -8.01 -2.88
N ASN A 36 -2.20 -6.89 -2.34
CA ASN A 36 -2.68 -6.34 -1.08
C ASN A 36 -2.81 -4.81 -1.17
N PRO A 37 -4.03 -4.25 -1.14
CA PRO A 37 -4.24 -2.82 -1.31
C PRO A 37 -3.59 -1.98 -0.19
N ALA A 38 -3.28 -2.56 0.98
CA ALA A 38 -2.61 -1.86 2.08
C ALA A 38 -1.16 -1.45 1.76
N PHE A 39 -0.60 -1.96 0.66
CA PHE A 39 0.67 -1.49 0.12
C PHE A 39 0.52 -0.29 -0.83
N ALA A 40 -0.67 0.28 -1.00
CA ALA A 40 -0.81 1.56 -1.70
C ALA A 40 0.18 2.60 -1.13
N GLY A 41 0.97 3.20 -2.00
CA GLY A 41 1.99 4.17 -1.60
C GLY A 41 3.21 3.59 -0.89
N PHE A 42 3.51 2.29 -0.99
CA PHE A 42 4.71 1.69 -0.37
C PHE A 42 6.04 2.27 -0.87
N GLU A 43 6.06 2.83 -2.08
CA GLU A 43 7.21 3.54 -2.66
C GLU A 43 7.46 4.93 -2.03
N ASP A 44 6.57 5.38 -1.14
CA ASP A 44 6.52 6.74 -0.58
C ASP A 44 6.52 7.85 -1.64
N ARG A 45 6.16 7.49 -2.87
CA ARG A 45 6.21 8.29 -4.09
C ARG A 45 5.15 7.79 -5.07
N PRO A 46 4.68 8.65 -6.01
CA PRO A 46 3.86 8.19 -7.12
C PRO A 46 4.61 7.14 -7.94
N ALA A 47 4.00 5.98 -8.12
CA ALA A 47 4.58 4.87 -8.84
C ALA A 47 3.55 4.25 -9.78
N PHE A 48 4.01 3.93 -10.99
CA PHE A 48 3.26 3.22 -12.01
C PHE A 48 3.93 1.88 -12.23
N TYR A 49 3.12 0.84 -12.36
CA TYR A 49 3.56 -0.50 -12.68
C TYR A 49 2.77 -1.01 -13.88
N LEU A 50 3.48 -1.68 -14.78
CA LEU A 50 2.93 -2.48 -15.86
C LEU A 50 3.37 -3.92 -15.63
N TYR A 51 2.45 -4.84 -15.85
CA TYR A 51 2.64 -6.26 -15.61
C TYR A 51 2.05 -7.05 -16.77
N ARG A 52 2.77 -8.09 -17.21
CA ARG A 52 2.26 -9.06 -18.16
C ARG A 52 2.73 -10.45 -17.78
N ARG A 53 1.78 -11.36 -17.59
CA ARG A 53 2.02 -12.79 -17.38
C ARG A 53 1.44 -13.58 -18.54
N GLN A 54 2.22 -14.49 -19.11
CA GLN A 54 1.80 -15.46 -20.11
C GLN A 54 2.03 -16.86 -19.54
N GLN A 55 0.95 -17.56 -19.23
CA GLN A 55 1.02 -18.94 -18.77
C GLN A 55 1.08 -19.89 -19.97
N TRP A 56 1.71 -21.05 -19.79
CA TRP A 56 1.75 -22.15 -20.77
C TRP A 56 2.08 -21.68 -22.20
N THR A 57 3.20 -20.98 -22.36
CA THR A 57 3.52 -20.32 -23.64
C THR A 57 3.54 -21.32 -24.80
N GLY A 58 2.91 -20.96 -25.93
CA GLY A 58 2.79 -21.83 -27.10
C GLY A 58 1.54 -22.70 -27.12
N ILE A 59 0.69 -22.62 -26.10
CA ILE A 59 -0.65 -23.21 -26.12
C ILE A 59 -1.67 -22.13 -26.52
N GLU A 60 -2.50 -22.47 -27.49
CA GLU A 60 -3.60 -21.61 -27.94
C GLU A 60 -4.64 -21.44 -26.84
N GLY A 61 -5.10 -20.20 -26.63
CA GLY A 61 -6.03 -19.87 -25.54
C GLY A 61 -5.43 -19.87 -24.14
N ALA A 62 -4.11 -20.01 -23.99
CA ALA A 62 -3.48 -20.05 -22.68
C ALA A 62 -3.68 -18.73 -21.88
N PRO A 63 -3.80 -18.82 -20.53
CA PRO A 63 -4.06 -17.65 -19.71
C PRO A 63 -3.02 -16.55 -19.88
N THR A 64 -3.51 -15.34 -20.12
CA THR A 64 -2.69 -14.13 -20.25
C THR A 64 -3.27 -13.07 -19.32
N THR A 65 -2.44 -12.52 -18.45
CA THR A 65 -2.83 -11.41 -17.57
C THR A 65 -2.02 -10.18 -17.92
N MET A 66 -2.68 -9.04 -18.05
CA MET A 66 -2.08 -7.73 -18.17
C MET A 66 -2.56 -6.85 -17.03
N GLY A 67 -1.64 -6.16 -16.37
CA GLY A 67 -1.94 -5.32 -15.23
C GLY A 67 -1.34 -3.95 -15.39
N PHE A 68 -2.09 -2.93 -15.01
CA PHE A 68 -1.62 -1.58 -14.79
C PHE A 68 -1.97 -1.19 -13.36
N SER A 69 -1.01 -0.68 -12.61
CA SER A 69 -1.33 -0.12 -11.30
C SER A 69 -0.60 1.20 -11.08
N PHE A 70 -1.33 2.17 -10.55
CA PHE A 70 -0.80 3.43 -10.07
C PHE A 70 -1.06 3.53 -8.58
N HIS A 71 -0.09 3.96 -7.79
CA HIS A 71 -0.34 4.30 -6.40
C HIS A 71 0.55 5.44 -5.94
N THR A 72 0.07 6.20 -4.96
CA THR A 72 0.80 7.31 -4.38
C THR A 72 0.44 7.52 -2.92
N ILE A 73 1.32 8.19 -2.21
CA ILE A 73 1.05 8.76 -0.90
C ILE A 73 0.64 10.24 -1.08
N PHE A 74 -0.57 10.60 -0.66
CA PHE A 74 -1.08 11.97 -0.78
C PHE A 74 -0.56 12.86 0.34
N ASN A 75 -0.60 12.34 1.58
CA ASN A 75 0.02 12.94 2.76
C ASN A 75 0.63 11.83 3.61
N GLU A 76 1.20 12.13 4.78
CA GLU A 76 1.90 11.13 5.61
C GLU A 76 1.03 9.94 6.07
N LYS A 77 -0.30 10.01 5.91
CA LYS A 77 -1.26 9.01 6.35
C LYS A 77 -2.13 8.48 5.20
N VAL A 78 -2.54 9.30 4.26
CA VAL A 78 -3.51 8.92 3.22
C VAL A 78 -2.79 8.51 1.94
N THR A 79 -3.20 7.38 1.40
CA THR A 79 -2.68 6.79 0.16
C THR A 79 -3.83 6.55 -0.81
N PHE A 80 -3.54 6.70 -2.09
CA PHE A 80 -4.48 6.41 -3.17
C PHE A 80 -3.85 5.43 -4.14
N GLY A 81 -4.69 4.63 -4.77
CA GLY A 81 -4.28 3.73 -5.82
C GLY A 81 -5.36 3.53 -6.88
N LEU A 82 -4.91 3.07 -8.03
CA LEU A 82 -5.72 2.58 -9.14
C LEU A 82 -5.08 1.28 -9.59
N ASN A 83 -5.87 0.24 -9.74
CA ASN A 83 -5.42 -1.05 -10.27
C ASN A 83 -6.38 -1.47 -11.38
N VAL A 84 -5.84 -1.74 -12.56
CA VAL A 84 -6.58 -2.23 -13.73
C VAL A 84 -5.96 -3.55 -14.14
N ILE A 85 -6.76 -4.60 -14.15
CA ILE A 85 -6.31 -5.96 -14.46
C ILE A 85 -7.17 -6.47 -15.61
N ASN A 86 -6.52 -7.05 -16.61
CA ASN A 86 -7.16 -7.76 -17.70
C ASN A 86 -6.65 -9.21 -17.70
N ASP A 87 -7.56 -10.16 -17.51
CA ASP A 87 -7.33 -11.59 -17.55
C ASP A 87 -8.03 -12.20 -18.77
N LYS A 88 -7.25 -12.67 -19.74
CA LYS A 88 -7.75 -13.46 -20.87
C LYS A 88 -7.47 -14.94 -20.64
N ARG A 89 -8.50 -15.78 -20.74
CA ARG A 89 -8.42 -17.25 -20.58
C ARG A 89 -9.29 -17.88 -21.65
N SER A 90 -8.68 -18.42 -22.70
CA SER A 90 -9.42 -18.93 -23.86
C SER A 90 -10.40 -17.84 -24.40
N ILE A 91 -11.66 -18.21 -24.59
CA ILE A 91 -12.81 -17.39 -24.97
C ILE A 91 -13.22 -16.32 -23.94
N LEU A 92 -12.76 -16.41 -22.69
CA LEU A 92 -13.14 -15.51 -21.62
C LEU A 92 -12.13 -14.37 -21.50
N ASN A 93 -12.65 -13.14 -21.43
CA ASN A 93 -11.88 -11.94 -21.15
C ASN A 93 -12.50 -11.19 -19.97
N SER A 94 -11.78 -11.05 -18.87
CA SER A 94 -12.24 -10.34 -17.68
C SER A 94 -11.38 -9.11 -17.44
N THR A 95 -11.99 -7.94 -17.34
CA THR A 95 -11.28 -6.70 -17.01
C THR A 95 -11.85 -6.11 -15.74
N SER A 96 -11.02 -5.77 -14.76
CA SER A 96 -11.44 -5.04 -13.55
C SER A 96 -10.65 -3.77 -13.39
N ALA A 97 -11.31 -2.74 -12.85
CA ALA A 97 -10.70 -1.47 -12.49
C ALA A 97 -11.12 -1.11 -11.07
N LEU A 98 -10.14 -0.98 -10.18
CA LEU A 98 -10.30 -0.75 -8.75
C LEU A 98 -9.63 0.54 -8.33
N LEU A 99 -10.35 1.39 -7.60
CA LEU A 99 -9.79 2.54 -6.91
C LEU A 99 -9.53 2.17 -5.46
N THR A 100 -8.35 2.50 -4.96
CA THR A 100 -7.93 2.20 -3.58
C THR A 100 -7.84 3.47 -2.76
N LEU A 101 -8.40 3.42 -1.55
CA LEU A 101 -8.13 4.37 -0.49
C LEU A 101 -7.45 3.63 0.67
N GLY A 102 -6.27 4.11 1.05
CA GLY A 102 -5.52 3.54 2.16
C GLY A 102 -5.14 4.56 3.23
N TYR A 103 -5.04 4.08 4.47
CA TYR A 103 -4.66 4.85 5.64
C TYR A 103 -3.49 4.20 6.36
N ARG A 104 -2.41 4.96 6.56
CA ARG A 104 -1.17 4.57 7.21
C ARG A 104 -1.04 5.28 8.55
N VAL A 105 -0.97 4.49 9.62
CA VAL A 105 -0.63 4.92 10.97
C VAL A 105 0.87 4.73 11.14
N THR A 106 1.61 5.83 11.06
CA THR A 106 3.07 5.86 11.24
C THR A 106 3.42 6.14 12.70
N PHE A 107 4.14 5.22 13.34
CA PHE A 107 4.66 5.40 14.70
C PHE A 107 6.07 6.02 14.67
N ASP A 108 6.90 5.56 13.74
CA ASP A 108 8.22 6.11 13.41
C ASP A 108 8.59 5.84 11.94
N ASP A 109 9.74 6.32 11.47
CA ASP A 109 10.21 6.18 10.06
C ASP A 109 10.32 4.72 9.57
N PHE A 110 10.39 3.76 10.50
CA PHE A 110 10.57 2.33 10.27
C PHE A 110 9.46 1.47 10.89
N HIS A 111 8.37 2.07 11.39
CA HIS A 111 7.28 1.36 12.03
C HIS A 111 5.94 2.00 11.67
N TYR A 112 5.12 1.26 10.92
CA TYR A 112 3.79 1.69 10.56
C TYR A 112 2.84 0.53 10.39
N ILE A 113 1.56 0.83 10.52
CA ILE A 113 0.47 -0.04 10.11
C ILE A 113 -0.26 0.64 8.97
N SER A 114 -0.63 -0.10 7.93
CA SER A 114 -1.49 0.39 6.86
C SER A 114 -2.72 -0.49 6.69
N PHE A 115 -3.83 0.17 6.40
CA PHE A 115 -5.09 -0.44 6.03
C PHE A 115 -5.50 0.13 4.68
N ALA A 116 -6.17 -0.64 3.85
CA ALA A 116 -6.78 -0.11 2.65
C ALA A 116 -8.00 -0.91 2.24
N ILE A 117 -8.89 -0.23 1.53
CA ILE A 117 -10.01 -0.82 0.83
C ILE A 117 -9.98 -0.32 -0.62
N SER A 118 -10.31 -1.20 -1.54
CA SER A 118 -10.54 -0.83 -2.92
C SER A 118 -11.94 -1.22 -3.34
N GLY A 119 -12.52 -0.41 -4.21
CA GLY A 119 -13.82 -0.67 -4.82
C GLY A 119 -13.78 -0.28 -6.29
N GLY A 120 -14.58 -0.96 -7.09
CA GLY A 120 -14.66 -0.66 -8.50
C GLY A 120 -15.60 -1.61 -9.23
N VAL A 121 -15.36 -1.73 -10.53
CA VAL A 121 -16.19 -2.51 -11.43
C VAL A 121 -15.31 -3.37 -12.31
N GLY A 122 -15.86 -4.49 -12.76
CA GLY A 122 -15.26 -5.26 -13.83
C GLY A 122 -16.29 -5.62 -14.89
N SER A 123 -15.79 -6.08 -16.03
CA SER A 123 -16.59 -6.64 -17.10
C SER A 123 -16.02 -7.99 -17.50
N ASN A 124 -16.88 -8.99 -17.72
CA ASN A 124 -16.50 -10.18 -18.46
C ASN A 124 -17.07 -10.08 -19.86
N THR A 125 -16.30 -10.61 -20.81
CA THR A 125 -16.70 -10.79 -22.20
C THR A 125 -16.38 -12.22 -22.59
N ILE A 126 -17.32 -12.88 -23.25
CA ILE A 126 -17.17 -14.25 -23.74
C ILE A 126 -17.26 -14.20 -25.26
N ASP A 127 -16.24 -14.75 -25.94
CA ASP A 127 -16.26 -14.92 -27.38
C ASP A 127 -17.11 -16.13 -27.75
N LEU A 128 -18.39 -15.89 -28.08
CA LEU A 128 -19.33 -16.96 -28.44
C LEU A 128 -19.14 -17.49 -29.86
N ASP A 129 -18.39 -16.78 -30.73
CA ASP A 129 -18.16 -17.20 -32.11
C ASP A 129 -17.27 -18.45 -32.20
N GLU A 130 -16.47 -18.72 -31.15
CA GLU A 130 -15.60 -19.89 -31.04
C GLU A 130 -16.30 -21.14 -30.44
N ILE A 131 -17.60 -21.07 -30.13
CA ILE A 131 -18.32 -22.11 -29.35
C ILE A 131 -19.53 -22.67 -30.12
N ASP A 132 -19.92 -23.92 -29.82
CA ASP A 132 -21.18 -24.49 -30.32
C ASP A 132 -22.37 -23.76 -29.68
N PRO A 133 -23.24 -23.09 -30.47
CA PRO A 133 -24.40 -22.36 -29.95
C PRO A 133 -25.46 -23.27 -29.31
N ASN A 134 -25.32 -24.60 -29.40
CA ASN A 134 -26.19 -25.56 -28.72
C ASN A 134 -25.59 -26.10 -27.40
N ASP A 135 -24.44 -25.60 -26.95
CA ASP A 135 -23.84 -26.02 -25.67
C ASP A 135 -24.71 -25.54 -24.49
N PRO A 136 -25.30 -26.46 -23.70
CA PRO A 136 -26.12 -26.11 -22.55
C PRO A 136 -25.39 -25.29 -21.48
N ALA A 137 -24.06 -25.31 -21.43
CA ALA A 137 -23.25 -24.58 -20.45
C ALA A 137 -23.21 -23.06 -20.69
N ILE A 138 -23.46 -22.62 -21.92
CA ILE A 138 -23.41 -21.20 -22.33
C ILE A 138 -24.72 -20.71 -22.99
N PHE A 139 -25.75 -21.57 -23.05
CA PHE A 139 -27.02 -21.27 -23.72
C PHE A 139 -27.75 -20.02 -23.18
N GLU A 140 -27.54 -19.68 -21.91
CA GLU A 140 -28.07 -18.44 -21.28
C GLU A 140 -26.98 -17.42 -20.95
N ALA A 141 -25.73 -17.65 -21.39
CA ALA A 141 -24.64 -16.73 -21.14
C ALA A 141 -24.81 -15.47 -22.01
N LEU A 142 -24.58 -14.31 -21.44
CA LEU A 142 -24.41 -13.08 -22.21
C LEU A 142 -22.97 -12.97 -22.72
N ASP A 143 -22.82 -12.41 -23.91
CA ASP A 143 -21.54 -12.02 -24.51
C ASP A 143 -20.77 -11.08 -23.58
N ASN A 144 -21.47 -10.27 -22.78
CA ASN A 144 -20.89 -9.37 -21.81
C ASN A 144 -21.72 -9.21 -20.53
N ASN A 145 -21.03 -9.11 -19.39
CA ASN A 145 -21.64 -8.69 -18.13
C ASN A 145 -20.71 -7.74 -17.36
N ILE A 146 -21.31 -6.84 -16.58
CA ILE A 146 -20.62 -5.94 -15.65
C ILE A 146 -20.84 -6.45 -14.23
N PHE A 147 -19.80 -6.42 -13.39
CA PHE A 147 -19.87 -6.82 -11.99
C PHE A 147 -19.21 -5.80 -11.07
N LEU A 148 -19.60 -5.81 -9.79
CA LEU A 148 -18.91 -5.04 -8.76
C LEU A 148 -17.68 -5.82 -8.27
N ASP A 149 -16.60 -5.10 -8.02
CA ASP A 149 -15.35 -5.66 -7.52
C ASP A 149 -14.83 -4.82 -6.34
N GLY A 150 -14.05 -5.46 -5.47
CA GLY A 150 -13.50 -4.81 -4.30
C GLY A 150 -12.57 -5.73 -3.53
N ASN A 151 -11.61 -5.13 -2.86
CA ASN A 151 -10.63 -5.84 -2.04
C ASN A 151 -10.27 -5.05 -0.78
N ALA A 152 -9.72 -5.73 0.20
CA ALA A 152 -9.28 -5.11 1.45
C ALA A 152 -7.90 -5.63 1.87
N GLY A 153 -7.21 -4.82 2.65
CA GLY A 153 -5.83 -5.08 3.02
C GLY A 153 -5.46 -4.52 4.38
N PHE A 154 -4.55 -5.23 5.02
CA PHE A 154 -3.82 -4.85 6.20
C PHE A 154 -2.34 -5.12 5.97
N ASN A 155 -1.48 -4.25 6.50
CA ASN A 155 -0.05 -4.48 6.56
C ASN A 155 0.55 -3.88 7.85
N TYR A 156 1.42 -4.65 8.49
CA TYR A 156 2.25 -4.24 9.61
C TYR A 156 3.71 -4.26 9.17
N TYR A 157 4.38 -3.11 9.26
CA TYR A 157 5.78 -2.96 8.95
C TYR A 157 6.57 -2.52 10.18
N ASN A 158 7.69 -3.18 10.47
CA ASN A 158 8.59 -2.79 11.54
C ASN A 158 10.04 -3.18 11.22
N LYS A 159 10.92 -2.20 10.98
CA LYS A 159 12.38 -2.36 10.81
C LYS A 159 12.77 -3.54 9.90
N GLY A 160 12.15 -3.62 8.74
CA GLY A 160 12.40 -4.67 7.73
C GLY A 160 11.46 -5.88 7.82
N PHE A 161 10.78 -6.10 8.94
CA PHE A 161 9.71 -7.10 9.04
C PHE A 161 8.42 -6.56 8.40
N ASN A 162 7.80 -7.37 7.54
CA ASN A 162 6.46 -7.16 7.02
C ASN A 162 5.54 -8.33 7.41
N PHE A 163 4.30 -7.99 7.75
CA PHE A 163 3.20 -8.92 7.86
C PHE A 163 1.96 -8.32 7.20
N GLY A 164 1.50 -8.93 6.12
CA GLY A 164 0.33 -8.49 5.36
C GLY A 164 -0.79 -9.52 5.39
N LEU A 165 -2.02 -9.03 5.46
CA LEU A 165 -3.24 -9.80 5.26
C LEU A 165 -4.05 -9.10 4.17
N SER A 166 -4.53 -9.84 3.18
CA SER A 166 -5.42 -9.28 2.15
C SER A 166 -6.61 -10.19 1.90
N LEU A 167 -7.75 -9.54 1.64
CA LEU A 167 -8.96 -10.14 1.09
C LEU A 167 -9.04 -9.67 -0.37
N PRO A 168 -8.51 -10.44 -1.33
CA PRO A 168 -8.37 -10.01 -2.72
C PRO A 168 -9.72 -9.87 -3.44
N LYS A 169 -10.79 -10.48 -2.92
CA LYS A 169 -12.15 -10.36 -3.43
C LYS A 169 -13.15 -10.21 -2.29
N ILE A 170 -13.97 -9.16 -2.35
CA ILE A 170 -15.10 -8.92 -1.45
C ILE A 170 -16.39 -9.45 -2.07
N PHE A 171 -16.52 -9.37 -3.38
CA PHE A 171 -17.68 -9.82 -4.13
C PHE A 171 -17.38 -11.12 -4.85
N LYS A 172 -18.29 -12.09 -4.77
CA LYS A 172 -18.23 -13.31 -5.58
C LYS A 172 -18.69 -12.98 -7.00
N THR A 173 -17.75 -13.02 -7.94
CA THR A 173 -18.03 -12.74 -9.36
C THR A 173 -18.56 -14.00 -10.06
N ASN A 174 -19.71 -13.87 -10.71
CA ASN A 174 -20.19 -14.88 -11.65
C ASN A 174 -19.74 -14.52 -13.06
N THR A 175 -18.76 -15.28 -13.56
CA THR A 175 -18.15 -15.08 -14.88
C THR A 175 -19.11 -15.38 -16.02
N ILE A 176 -20.02 -16.32 -15.82
CA ILE A 176 -21.10 -16.64 -16.75
C ILE A 176 -22.40 -16.15 -16.09
N SER A 177 -23.05 -15.17 -16.71
CA SER A 177 -24.27 -14.57 -16.20
C SER A 177 -25.26 -14.35 -17.34
N ASN A 178 -26.54 -14.52 -17.01
CA ASN A 178 -27.68 -14.16 -17.87
C ASN A 178 -28.15 -12.71 -17.65
N SER A 179 -27.46 -11.94 -16.80
CA SER A 179 -27.74 -10.54 -16.50
C SER A 179 -26.59 -9.66 -16.94
N SER A 180 -26.90 -8.54 -17.61
CA SER A 180 -25.91 -7.57 -18.07
C SER A 180 -25.21 -6.86 -16.91
N PHE A 181 -25.83 -6.82 -15.73
CA PHE A 181 -25.23 -6.37 -14.48
C PHE A 181 -25.42 -7.41 -13.39
N SER A 182 -24.33 -7.82 -12.75
CA SER A 182 -24.29 -8.77 -11.65
C SER A 182 -23.49 -8.20 -10.48
N PRO A 183 -24.14 -7.63 -9.45
CA PRO A 183 -23.42 -7.00 -8.34
C PRO A 183 -22.60 -8.00 -7.49
N GLY A 184 -22.77 -9.30 -7.70
CA GLY A 184 -22.12 -10.35 -6.92
C GLY A 184 -22.68 -10.46 -5.50
N GLU A 185 -22.46 -11.61 -4.88
CA GLU A 185 -22.73 -11.78 -3.44
C GLU A 185 -21.53 -11.25 -2.64
N ILE A 186 -21.80 -10.52 -1.55
CA ILE A 186 -20.73 -10.07 -0.65
C ILE A 186 -20.25 -11.27 0.16
N SER A 187 -19.05 -11.76 -0.14
CA SER A 187 -18.41 -12.88 0.55
C SER A 187 -16.89 -12.65 0.71
N PRO A 188 -16.48 -11.74 1.60
CA PRO A 188 -15.10 -11.26 1.69
C PRO A 188 -14.12 -12.26 2.29
N LEU A 189 -14.58 -13.40 2.78
CA LEU A 189 -13.75 -14.43 3.40
C LEU A 189 -13.60 -15.67 2.52
N THR A 190 -14.01 -15.58 1.25
CA THR A 190 -13.83 -16.65 0.25
C THR A 190 -12.37 -16.87 -0.07
N ASP A 191 -11.63 -15.78 -0.30
CA ASP A 191 -10.20 -15.80 -0.56
C ASP A 191 -9.46 -14.92 0.45
N ALA A 192 -8.29 -15.37 0.90
CA ALA A 192 -7.40 -14.56 1.72
C ALA A 192 -5.92 -14.86 1.43
N ILE A 193 -5.08 -13.84 1.52
CA ILE A 193 -3.63 -13.97 1.34
C ILE A 193 -2.95 -13.46 2.59
N LEU A 194 -2.16 -14.32 3.23
CA LEU A 194 -1.28 -13.96 4.33
C LEU A 194 0.15 -13.91 3.80
N THR A 195 0.86 -12.82 4.06
CA THR A 195 2.24 -12.62 3.63
C THR A 195 3.10 -12.22 4.81
N THR A 196 4.32 -12.74 4.87
CA THR A 196 5.33 -12.23 5.78
C THR A 196 6.68 -12.21 5.10
N SER A 197 7.47 -11.17 5.38
CA SER A 197 8.84 -11.06 4.91
C SER A 197 9.73 -10.40 5.95
N TYR A 198 11.04 -10.59 5.84
CA TYR A 198 12.00 -9.86 6.64
C TYR A 198 13.20 -9.47 5.81
N ARG A 199 13.44 -8.17 5.61
CA ARG A 199 14.65 -7.69 4.92
C ARG A 199 15.83 -7.60 5.89
N TRP A 200 16.75 -8.56 5.80
CA TRP A 200 18.04 -8.53 6.50
C TRP A 200 19.08 -7.76 5.68
N GLU A 201 19.53 -6.61 6.17
CA GLU A 201 20.70 -5.90 5.65
C GLU A 201 21.96 -6.51 6.29
N ILE A 202 22.79 -7.18 5.49
CA ILE A 202 23.93 -7.97 6.00
C ILE A 202 25.22 -7.15 6.02
N SER A 203 25.40 -6.23 5.08
CA SER A 203 26.58 -5.38 4.97
C SER A 203 26.18 -3.92 4.74
N GLU A 204 26.98 -2.99 5.26
CA GLU A 204 26.87 -1.55 4.93
C GLU A 204 27.06 -1.28 3.42
N GLU A 205 27.60 -2.26 2.68
CA GLU A 205 27.83 -2.20 1.22
C GLU A 205 26.64 -2.64 0.36
N LYS A 206 25.39 -2.45 0.85
CA LYS A 206 24.14 -2.60 0.09
C LYS A 206 23.82 -4.04 -0.35
N PHE A 207 24.18 -5.02 0.48
CA PHE A 207 23.70 -6.40 0.32
C PHE A 207 22.58 -6.69 1.32
N ALA A 208 21.44 -7.16 0.82
CA ALA A 208 20.32 -7.56 1.66
C ALA A 208 19.70 -8.87 1.18
N ILE A 209 19.18 -9.65 2.12
CA ILE A 209 18.41 -10.87 1.84
C ILE A 209 17.01 -10.68 2.41
N GLU A 210 16.00 -11.10 1.65
CA GLU A 210 14.60 -10.97 2.00
C GLU A 210 13.88 -12.30 1.77
N PRO A 211 13.78 -13.18 2.78
CA PRO A 211 12.87 -14.31 2.75
C PRO A 211 11.41 -13.84 2.81
N PHE A 212 10.54 -14.58 2.12
CA PHE A 212 9.10 -14.45 2.14
C PHE A 212 8.46 -15.79 2.46
N ALA A 213 7.37 -15.75 3.22
CA ALA A 213 6.43 -16.85 3.36
C ALA A 213 5.02 -16.33 3.08
N ILE A 214 4.29 -17.05 2.23
CA ILE A 214 2.95 -16.69 1.79
C ILE A 214 2.04 -17.89 2.02
N TYR A 215 0.83 -17.62 2.48
CA TYR A 215 -0.23 -18.59 2.57
C TYR A 215 -1.46 -18.06 1.84
N TYR A 216 -1.92 -18.84 0.87
CA TYR A 216 -3.13 -18.59 0.11
C TYR A 216 -4.25 -19.45 0.67
N TYR A 217 -5.32 -18.81 1.12
CA TYR A 217 -6.54 -19.45 1.55
C TYR A 217 -7.63 -19.23 0.51
N SER A 218 -8.39 -20.28 0.23
CA SER A 218 -9.60 -20.23 -0.58
C SER A 218 -10.63 -21.18 0.03
N GLU A 219 -11.91 -20.83 -0.06
CA GLU A 219 -13.01 -21.72 0.32
C GLU A 219 -13.19 -22.87 -0.69
N ASP A 220 -12.89 -22.61 -1.97
CA ASP A 220 -13.13 -23.53 -3.07
C ASP A 220 -11.96 -24.52 -3.29
N MET A 221 -10.78 -24.24 -2.71
CA MET A 221 -9.53 -24.99 -2.94
C MET A 221 -8.74 -25.24 -1.65
N PRO A 222 -7.96 -26.34 -1.56
CA PRO A 222 -7.00 -26.51 -0.48
C PRO A 222 -6.04 -25.31 -0.40
N GLY A 223 -5.75 -24.87 0.83
CA GLY A 223 -4.80 -23.77 1.05
C GLY A 223 -3.40 -24.11 0.56
N GLN A 224 -2.69 -23.11 0.05
CA GLN A 224 -1.38 -23.28 -0.59
C GLN A 224 -0.30 -22.46 0.11
N PHE A 225 0.88 -23.05 0.27
CA PHE A 225 2.05 -22.37 0.81
C PHE A 225 3.05 -22.01 -0.29
N GLU A 226 3.65 -20.83 -0.17
CA GLU A 226 4.79 -20.42 -0.97
C GLU A 226 5.90 -19.87 -0.08
N ALA A 227 7.13 -20.26 -0.39
CA ALA A 227 8.33 -19.69 0.20
C ALA A 227 9.17 -19.05 -0.91
N ALA A 228 9.64 -17.83 -0.70
CA ALA A 228 10.56 -17.17 -1.62
C ALA A 228 11.77 -16.61 -0.89
N GLY A 229 12.87 -16.45 -1.61
CA GLY A 229 14.06 -15.78 -1.12
C GLY A 229 14.58 -14.83 -2.19
N LEU A 230 14.76 -13.56 -1.81
CA LEU A 230 15.34 -12.54 -2.67
C LEU A 230 16.68 -12.06 -2.10
N MET A 231 17.63 -11.85 -2.99
CA MET A 231 18.90 -11.21 -2.70
C MET A 231 18.96 -9.90 -3.46
N HIS A 232 19.18 -8.81 -2.72
CA HIS A 232 19.36 -7.46 -3.26
C HIS A 232 20.85 -7.12 -3.24
N LEU A 233 21.37 -6.70 -4.39
CA LEU A 233 22.76 -6.40 -4.64
C LEU A 233 22.91 -4.94 -5.05
N MET A 234 23.66 -4.16 -4.27
CA MET A 234 24.02 -2.77 -4.57
C MET A 234 22.82 -1.81 -4.66
N ASP A 235 21.63 -2.23 -4.18
CA ASP A 235 20.32 -1.65 -4.47
C ASP A 235 19.96 -1.56 -5.98
N VAL A 236 20.77 -2.17 -6.85
CA VAL A 236 20.63 -2.12 -8.31
C VAL A 236 20.05 -3.42 -8.83
N PHE A 237 20.57 -4.58 -8.41
CA PHE A 237 20.11 -5.87 -8.90
C PHE A 237 19.37 -6.61 -7.79
N TRP A 238 18.39 -7.41 -8.19
CA TRP A 238 17.84 -8.43 -7.32
C TRP A 238 17.71 -9.75 -8.06
N LEU A 239 17.99 -10.83 -7.34
CA LEU A 239 17.91 -12.21 -7.81
C LEU A 239 17.17 -13.00 -6.75
N GLY A 240 16.27 -13.89 -7.15
CA GLY A 240 15.54 -14.70 -6.20
C GLY A 240 15.01 -15.98 -6.81
N ALA A 241 14.43 -16.78 -5.93
CA ALA A 241 13.65 -17.93 -6.31
C ALA A 241 12.48 -18.09 -5.35
N SER A 242 11.38 -18.66 -5.84
CA SER A 242 10.28 -19.11 -5.00
C SER A 242 9.93 -20.56 -5.28
N TYR A 243 9.33 -21.21 -4.29
CA TYR A 243 8.71 -22.51 -4.41
C TYR A 243 7.29 -22.42 -3.89
N ARG A 244 6.33 -22.63 -4.78
CA ARG A 244 4.91 -22.69 -4.46
C ARG A 244 4.47 -24.15 -4.49
N GLN A 245 3.83 -24.59 -3.42
CA GLN A 245 3.24 -25.92 -3.33
C GLN A 245 2.29 -26.14 -4.51
N GLU A 246 2.33 -27.33 -5.12
CA GLU A 246 1.52 -27.74 -6.29
C GLU A 246 1.81 -27.04 -7.64
N TYR A 247 2.52 -25.91 -7.65
CA TYR A 247 2.91 -25.20 -8.89
C TYR A 247 4.36 -25.44 -9.28
N GLY A 248 5.27 -25.24 -8.33
CA GLY A 248 6.69 -25.53 -8.48
C GLY A 248 7.62 -24.36 -8.23
N ILE A 249 8.77 -24.38 -8.89
CA ILE A 249 9.86 -23.43 -8.67
C ILE A 249 9.70 -22.24 -9.63
N THR A 250 9.92 -21.04 -9.14
CA THR A 250 10.04 -19.82 -9.95
C THR A 250 11.43 -19.23 -9.78
N GLY A 251 12.10 -18.90 -10.89
CA GLY A 251 13.30 -18.07 -10.90
C GLY A 251 12.94 -16.59 -11.11
N LEU A 252 13.59 -15.69 -10.38
CA LEU A 252 13.27 -14.27 -10.31
C LEU A 252 14.53 -13.44 -10.55
N VAL A 253 14.50 -12.46 -11.44
CA VAL A 253 15.61 -11.52 -11.63
C VAL A 253 15.09 -10.14 -11.99
N GLY A 254 15.79 -9.10 -11.53
CA GLY A 254 15.50 -7.75 -11.98
C GLY A 254 16.51 -6.71 -11.59
N ILE A 255 16.22 -5.49 -12.02
CA ILE A 255 17.11 -4.34 -11.96
C ILE A 255 16.34 -3.07 -11.61
N ASN A 256 16.94 -2.25 -10.74
CA ASN A 256 16.55 -0.90 -10.40
C ASN A 256 17.51 0.08 -11.07
N ILE A 257 16.98 0.95 -11.93
CA ILE A 257 17.76 1.96 -12.66
C ILE A 257 17.49 3.33 -12.01
N LYS A 258 18.52 3.89 -11.38
CA LYS A 258 18.53 5.24 -10.79
C LYS A 258 17.39 5.52 -9.80
N ASP A 259 16.90 4.52 -9.06
CA ASP A 259 15.74 4.61 -8.16
C ASP A 259 14.40 5.03 -8.81
N ASN A 260 14.35 5.17 -10.13
CA ASN A 260 13.18 5.69 -10.86
C ASN A 260 12.55 4.63 -11.76
N PHE A 261 13.31 3.64 -12.22
CA PHE A 261 12.78 2.58 -13.05
C PHE A 261 13.11 1.23 -12.42
N LYS A 262 12.19 0.29 -12.54
CA LYS A 262 12.43 -1.09 -12.17
C LYS A 262 12.00 -2.00 -13.30
N PHE A 263 12.76 -3.06 -13.54
CA PHE A 263 12.40 -4.13 -14.45
C PHE A 263 12.56 -5.45 -13.73
N GLY A 264 11.56 -6.31 -13.83
CA GLY A 264 11.54 -7.63 -13.24
C GLY A 264 11.08 -8.66 -14.24
N TYR A 265 11.72 -9.82 -14.19
CA TYR A 265 11.36 -10.98 -14.97
C TYR A 265 11.31 -12.19 -14.05
N ALA A 266 10.25 -12.98 -14.21
CA ALA A 266 10.07 -14.24 -13.52
C ALA A 266 9.76 -15.34 -14.52
N TYR A 267 10.36 -16.51 -14.27
CA TYR A 267 10.12 -17.73 -15.04
C TYR A 267 9.73 -18.85 -14.10
N GLU A 268 8.52 -19.36 -14.26
CA GLU A 268 7.98 -20.46 -13.45
C GLU A 268 8.10 -21.78 -14.20
N PHE A 269 8.76 -22.74 -13.56
CA PHE A 269 8.98 -24.08 -14.05
C PHE A 269 7.83 -25.00 -13.62
N TYR A 270 7.27 -25.76 -14.56
CA TYR A 270 6.22 -26.74 -14.24
C TYR A 270 6.81 -27.97 -13.54
N ASN A 271 6.29 -28.31 -12.36
CA ASN A 271 6.74 -29.48 -11.59
C ASN A 271 5.94 -30.77 -11.84
N THR A 272 4.71 -30.74 -12.38
CA THR A 272 3.82 -31.92 -12.44
C THR A 272 2.97 -32.05 -13.74
N GLN A 273 3.53 -32.66 -14.81
CA GLN A 273 2.93 -33.32 -16.01
C GLN A 273 1.83 -32.65 -16.88
N PRO A 274 1.71 -32.94 -18.21
CA PRO A 274 2.59 -33.70 -19.12
C PRO A 274 3.51 -32.80 -19.97
N ALA A 275 4.41 -33.40 -20.77
CA ALA A 275 5.40 -32.78 -21.67
C ALA A 275 4.81 -31.90 -22.81
N VAL A 276 3.58 -31.42 -22.67
CA VAL A 276 2.89 -30.52 -23.60
C VAL A 276 3.09 -29.05 -23.16
N PHE A 277 3.52 -28.82 -21.92
CA PHE A 277 3.75 -27.49 -21.32
C PHE A 277 5.25 -27.12 -21.26
N ASP A 278 6.01 -27.38 -22.33
CA ASP A 278 7.48 -27.27 -22.33
C ASP A 278 8.02 -25.83 -22.15
N ASN A 279 7.19 -24.79 -22.35
CA ASN A 279 7.66 -23.39 -22.32
C ASN A 279 7.40 -22.63 -21.02
N GLY A 280 6.95 -23.27 -19.93
CA GLY A 280 6.82 -22.58 -18.64
C GLY A 280 5.83 -21.40 -18.64
N THR A 281 5.93 -20.57 -17.60
CA THR A 281 5.21 -19.29 -17.51
C THR A 281 6.21 -18.15 -17.45
N HIS A 282 5.96 -17.13 -18.27
CA HIS A 282 6.77 -15.90 -18.32
C HIS A 282 6.00 -14.75 -17.70
N ASP A 283 6.66 -14.03 -16.80
CA ASP A 283 6.10 -12.89 -16.09
C ASP A 283 7.09 -11.71 -16.19
N ILE A 284 6.61 -10.59 -16.71
CA ILE A 284 7.38 -9.37 -16.92
C ILE A 284 6.70 -8.24 -16.18
N GLN A 285 7.50 -7.48 -15.42
CA GLN A 285 7.04 -6.29 -14.72
C GLN A 285 7.96 -5.11 -14.97
N LEU A 286 7.35 -3.95 -15.14
CA LEU A 286 8.00 -2.66 -15.36
C LEU A 286 7.45 -1.67 -14.35
N ALA A 287 8.32 -0.85 -13.76
CA ALA A 287 7.90 0.22 -12.87
C ALA A 287 8.53 1.55 -13.25
N MET A 288 7.77 2.62 -13.07
CA MET A 288 8.24 3.99 -13.14
C MET A 288 7.81 4.75 -11.88
N ILE A 289 8.79 5.21 -11.12
CA ILE A 289 8.61 5.86 -9.82
C ILE A 289 9.05 7.31 -9.95
N PHE A 290 8.13 8.23 -9.66
CA PHE A 290 8.31 9.66 -9.87
C PHE A 290 8.65 10.40 -8.57
N GLY A 291 9.33 11.53 -8.71
CA GLY A 291 9.68 12.38 -7.57
C GLY A 291 10.93 11.92 -6.80
N LYS A 292 11.32 12.74 -5.82
CA LYS A 292 12.55 12.54 -5.04
C LYS A 292 12.27 11.62 -3.86
N LYS A 293 13.15 10.63 -3.65
CA LYS A 293 13.13 9.77 -2.46
C LYS A 293 13.25 10.66 -1.22
N LYS A 294 12.25 10.65 -0.33
CA LYS A 294 12.34 11.33 0.96
C LYS A 294 13.53 10.71 1.71
N LYS A 295 14.45 11.55 2.20
CA LYS A 295 15.52 11.08 3.10
C LYS A 295 14.85 10.75 4.43
N LYS A 296 14.68 9.47 4.76
CA LYS A 296 14.29 9.06 6.11
C LYS A 296 15.33 9.59 7.09
N GLY A 297 14.89 10.23 8.18
CA GLY A 297 15.80 10.86 9.12
C GLY A 297 16.65 9.79 9.80
N LYS A 298 17.97 9.99 9.91
CA LYS A 298 18.74 9.17 10.86
C LYS A 298 18.18 9.49 12.24
N VAL A 299 17.45 8.55 12.85
CA VAL A 299 16.94 8.71 14.21
C VAL A 299 18.14 8.93 15.12
N ASN A 300 18.32 10.15 15.61
CA ASN A 300 19.37 10.46 16.56
C ASN A 300 18.94 9.91 17.93
N LEU A 301 19.23 8.63 18.16
CA LEU A 301 18.92 7.90 19.39
C LEU A 301 19.43 8.63 20.64
N ILE A 302 20.51 9.42 20.51
CA ILE A 302 21.04 10.25 21.59
C ILE A 302 20.08 11.40 21.91
N GLN A 303 19.50 12.05 20.89
CA GLN A 303 18.52 13.11 21.08
C GLN A 303 17.20 12.58 21.65
N GLN A 304 16.72 11.41 21.18
CA GLN A 304 15.54 10.77 21.76
C GLN A 304 15.76 10.36 23.22
N ARG A 305 16.92 9.74 23.53
CA ARG A 305 17.28 9.38 24.90
C ARG A 305 17.45 10.61 25.78
N ARG A 306 17.99 11.70 25.26
CA ARG A 306 18.08 12.99 25.95
C ARG A 306 16.71 13.58 26.24
N ASN A 307 15.81 13.61 25.25
CA ASN A 307 14.44 14.11 25.42
C ASN A 307 13.66 13.24 26.43
N MET A 308 13.83 11.92 26.39
CA MET A 308 13.27 10.99 27.37
C MET A 308 13.84 11.21 28.78
N LEU A 309 15.16 11.40 28.91
CA LEU A 309 15.78 11.69 30.19
C LEU A 309 15.37 13.07 30.75
N GLN A 310 15.13 14.05 29.88
CA GLN A 310 14.55 15.36 30.25
C GLN A 310 13.09 15.22 30.68
N SER A 311 12.27 14.45 29.97
CA SER A 311 10.87 14.21 30.37
C SER A 311 10.75 13.40 31.65
N MET A 312 11.77 12.62 32.00
CA MET A 312 11.88 11.90 33.28
C MET A 312 12.50 12.76 34.40
N GLY A 313 12.82 14.03 34.14
CA GLY A 313 13.45 14.94 35.13
C GLY A 313 14.89 14.57 35.50
N LYS A 314 15.54 13.68 34.74
CA LYS A 314 16.91 13.21 34.97
C LYS A 314 17.97 14.09 34.31
N LEU A 315 17.56 15.04 33.47
CA LEU A 315 18.40 16.06 32.86
C LEU A 315 17.72 17.43 33.04
N PRO A 316 18.48 18.49 33.40
CA PRO A 316 17.92 19.83 33.52
C PRO A 316 17.43 20.33 32.15
N SER A 317 16.27 20.98 32.16
CA SER A 317 15.70 21.67 30.99
C SER A 317 16.61 22.83 30.62
N GLN A 318 17.13 22.87 29.39
CA GLN A 318 17.84 24.06 28.91
C GLN A 318 16.83 25.21 28.80
N GLN A 319 17.01 26.25 29.60
CA GLN A 319 16.31 27.52 29.38
C GLN A 319 16.80 28.09 28.05
N LYS A 320 15.89 28.22 27.08
CA LYS A 320 16.15 28.99 25.86
C LYS A 320 16.48 30.42 26.26
N THR A 321 17.75 30.80 26.15
CA THR A 321 18.14 32.20 26.27
C THR A 321 17.55 32.95 25.08
N VAL A 322 16.54 33.77 25.34
CA VAL A 322 16.04 34.76 24.38
C VAL A 322 17.19 35.77 24.19
N GLN A 323 17.75 35.84 22.98
CA GLN A 323 18.71 36.90 22.67
C GLN A 323 17.96 38.23 22.63
N VAL A 324 18.21 39.06 23.64
CA VAL A 324 17.86 40.48 23.64
C VAL A 324 18.91 41.20 22.79
N GLU A 325 18.42 41.99 21.86
CA GLU A 325 19.19 42.86 20.97
C GLU A 325 20.13 43.80 21.77
N ASN A 326 21.36 43.93 21.28
CA ASN A 326 22.51 44.50 22.00
C ASN A 326 22.32 45.96 22.47
N ASP A 327 22.43 46.19 23.79
CA ASP A 327 22.69 47.50 24.41
C ASP A 327 24.22 47.64 24.66
N PRO A 328 24.92 48.67 24.14
CA PRO A 328 26.38 48.73 24.15
C PRO A 328 27.02 49.20 25.48
N PHE A 329 26.37 49.01 26.62
CA PHE A 329 26.89 49.47 27.92
C PHE A 329 26.83 48.43 29.05
N VAL A 330 27.49 47.27 28.88
CA VAL A 330 27.80 46.35 29.99
C VAL A 330 29.21 45.76 29.80
N PRO A 331 30.11 45.82 30.80
CA PRO A 331 31.42 45.16 30.71
C PRO A 331 31.27 43.63 30.82
N PRO A 332 32.13 42.83 30.17
CA PRO A 332 31.96 41.39 30.11
C PRO A 332 32.15 40.73 31.49
N PRO A 333 31.32 39.72 31.86
CA PRO A 333 31.62 38.84 33.00
C PRO A 333 32.76 37.88 32.66
N ALA A 334 33.47 37.45 33.70
CA ALA A 334 34.63 36.57 33.64
C ALA A 334 34.28 35.11 33.26
N GLU A 335 35.21 34.50 32.50
CA GLU A 335 35.47 33.07 32.28
C GLU A 335 34.27 32.18 31.90
N THR A 336 34.09 32.02 30.58
CA THR A 336 33.31 30.94 29.96
C THR A 336 34.01 29.59 30.12
N TYR A 337 33.34 28.63 30.76
CA TYR A 337 33.62 27.20 30.63
C TYR A 337 33.46 26.78 29.16
N ASN A 338 34.52 26.22 28.57
CA ASN A 338 34.53 25.73 27.20
C ASN A 338 34.20 24.22 27.18
N GLU A 339 32.97 23.87 26.77
CA GLU A 339 32.52 22.47 26.70
C GLU A 339 33.32 21.63 25.68
N GLU A 340 33.90 22.25 24.64
CA GLU A 340 34.73 21.53 23.66
C GLU A 340 36.07 21.10 24.25
N GLU A 341 36.66 21.90 25.14
CA GLU A 341 37.94 21.60 25.80
C GLU A 341 37.77 20.47 26.84
N ALA A 342 36.64 20.47 27.57
CA ALA A 342 36.30 19.40 28.49
C ALA A 342 35.94 18.07 27.79
N LEU A 343 35.40 18.13 26.56
CA LEU A 343 35.16 16.94 25.73
C LEU A 343 36.46 16.38 25.13
N GLN A 344 37.42 17.26 24.82
CA GLN A 344 38.73 16.85 24.31
C GLN A 344 39.55 16.15 25.40
N ASP A 345 39.55 16.68 26.62
CA ASP A 345 40.19 16.04 27.79
C ASP A 345 39.59 14.67 28.09
N LEU A 346 38.27 14.49 27.91
CA LEU A 346 37.59 13.20 28.11
C LEU A 346 37.95 12.17 27.03
N ILE A 347 38.18 12.62 25.79
CA ILE A 347 38.60 11.76 24.67
C ILE A 347 40.06 11.32 24.86
N ASP A 348 40.91 12.21 25.39
CA ASP A 348 42.32 11.92 25.66
C ASP A 348 42.49 10.98 26.88
N ASP A 349 41.63 11.10 27.91
CA ASP A 349 41.58 10.12 29.01
C ASP A 349 41.13 8.73 28.53
N MET A 350 40.15 8.65 27.61
CA MET A 350 39.68 7.38 27.05
C MET A 350 40.71 6.67 26.15
N ASN A 351 41.60 7.43 25.50
CA ASN A 351 42.69 6.88 24.68
C ASN A 351 43.89 6.40 25.53
N THR A 352 43.97 6.82 26.79
CA THR A 352 45.05 6.42 27.70
C THR A 352 44.76 5.04 28.33
N ASP A 353 43.49 4.64 28.46
CA ASP A 353 43.07 3.35 29.02
C ASP A 353 43.14 2.16 28.03
N GLN A 354 43.42 2.37 26.74
CA GLN A 354 43.59 1.29 25.75
C GLN A 354 45.03 0.77 25.59
N GLN A 355 46.01 1.32 26.33
CA GLN A 355 47.41 0.87 26.26
C GLN A 355 47.84 0.01 27.45
N VAL A 356 47.15 -1.10 27.75
CA VAL A 356 47.77 -2.20 28.51
C VAL A 356 47.24 -3.56 28.05
N VAL A 357 48.17 -4.45 27.67
CA VAL A 357 48.05 -5.89 27.31
C VAL A 357 47.52 -6.13 25.87
N GLU A 358 48.26 -6.71 24.91
CA GLU A 358 49.03 -7.96 24.95
C GLU A 358 50.10 -8.00 23.83
N GLN A 359 51.34 -8.38 24.18
CA GLN A 359 52.42 -8.71 23.24
C GLN A 359 52.40 -10.21 22.91
N VAL A 360 52.53 -10.58 21.63
CA VAL A 360 52.90 -11.93 21.16
C VAL A 360 53.97 -11.78 20.06
N PRO A 361 55.06 -12.59 20.06
CA PRO A 361 56.29 -12.26 19.34
C PRO A 361 56.30 -12.67 17.85
N GLU A 362 57.08 -11.95 17.04
CA GLU A 362 57.37 -12.24 15.63
C GLU A 362 58.15 -13.55 15.45
N VAL A 363 57.71 -14.38 14.50
CA VAL A 363 58.45 -15.53 13.94
C VAL A 363 58.99 -15.13 12.56
N PRO A 364 60.22 -15.52 12.16
CA PRO A 364 60.84 -15.03 10.93
C PRO A 364 60.20 -15.66 9.68
N ILE A 365 60.09 -14.88 8.61
CA ILE A 365 59.66 -15.32 7.29
C ILE A 365 60.79 -16.13 6.65
N GLU A 366 60.52 -17.40 6.34
CA GLU A 366 61.38 -18.26 5.53
C GLU A 366 60.86 -18.23 4.07
N GLU A 367 61.80 -18.00 3.16
CA GLU A 367 61.62 -17.81 1.72
C GLU A 367 61.29 -19.17 1.04
N VAL A 368 60.18 -19.26 0.31
CA VAL A 368 59.83 -20.45 -0.52
C VAL A 368 59.55 -20.03 -1.96
N ALA A 369 60.17 -20.79 -2.86
CA ALA A 369 60.32 -20.63 -4.31
C ALA A 369 59.00 -20.78 -5.13
N PRO A 370 59.01 -20.49 -6.45
CA PRO A 370 57.81 -20.26 -7.27
C PRO A 370 57.36 -21.54 -7.98
N GLU A 371 56.12 -21.98 -7.75
CA GLU A 371 55.51 -23.10 -8.50
C GLU A 371 53.99 -22.92 -8.73
N GLN A 372 53.47 -21.69 -8.69
CA GLN A 372 52.01 -21.44 -8.84
C GLN A 372 51.59 -20.64 -10.09
N ASP A 373 52.52 -20.25 -10.97
CA ASP A 373 52.18 -19.49 -12.19
C ASP A 373 51.88 -20.36 -13.44
N GLU A 374 52.33 -21.61 -13.49
CA GLU A 374 52.08 -22.49 -14.66
C GLU A 374 50.64 -23.04 -14.69
N ALA A 375 50.04 -23.34 -13.52
CA ALA A 375 48.68 -23.88 -13.44
C ALA A 375 47.59 -22.85 -13.82
N LEU A 376 47.88 -21.56 -13.67
CA LEU A 376 46.95 -20.49 -14.03
C LEU A 376 47.01 -20.16 -15.54
N GLN A 377 48.15 -20.38 -16.18
CA GLN A 377 48.29 -20.24 -17.64
C GLN A 377 47.65 -21.40 -18.40
N GLU A 378 47.78 -22.64 -17.89
CA GLU A 378 47.10 -23.80 -18.49
C GLU A 378 45.56 -23.65 -18.48
N LEU A 379 44.99 -23.12 -17.39
CA LEU A 379 43.55 -22.85 -17.27
C LEU A 379 43.07 -21.72 -18.20
N LEU A 380 43.92 -20.72 -18.48
CA LEU A 380 43.58 -19.62 -19.39
C LEU A 380 43.66 -20.03 -20.87
N ASP A 381 44.55 -20.96 -21.20
CA ASP A 381 44.65 -21.51 -22.55
C ASP A 381 43.51 -22.50 -22.86
N GLU A 382 43.06 -23.29 -21.86
CA GLU A 382 41.90 -24.19 -22.00
C GLU A 382 40.58 -23.41 -22.25
N MET A 383 40.42 -22.24 -21.61
CA MET A 383 39.27 -21.36 -21.84
C MET A 383 39.26 -20.67 -23.22
N ASN A 384 40.43 -20.53 -23.87
CA ASN A 384 40.55 -19.93 -25.20
C ASN A 384 40.34 -20.94 -26.34
N GLU A 385 40.51 -22.25 -26.11
CA GLU A 385 40.23 -23.28 -27.12
C GLU A 385 38.73 -23.65 -27.20
N GLU A 386 37.99 -23.62 -26.08
CA GLU A 386 36.54 -23.90 -26.09
C GLU A 386 35.70 -22.80 -26.75
N SER A 387 36.22 -21.57 -26.85
CA SER A 387 35.55 -20.45 -27.52
C SER A 387 35.72 -20.42 -29.05
N GLN A 388 36.54 -21.31 -29.62
CA GLN A 388 36.76 -21.41 -31.08
C GLN A 388 36.09 -22.64 -31.75
N ALA A 389 35.30 -23.43 -31.02
CA ALA A 389 34.75 -24.71 -31.51
C ALA A 389 33.22 -24.76 -31.70
N GLN A 390 32.53 -23.62 -31.91
CA GLN A 390 31.13 -23.59 -32.33
C GLN A 390 30.89 -22.58 -33.47
N GLU A 391 31.32 -22.93 -34.69
CA GLU A 391 30.77 -22.34 -35.92
C GLU A 391 29.61 -23.21 -36.41
N ILE A 392 28.38 -22.67 -36.36
CA ILE A 392 27.17 -23.26 -36.97
C ILE A 392 27.11 -22.82 -38.45
N PRO A 393 26.77 -23.70 -39.42
CA PRO A 393 26.75 -23.33 -40.84
C PRO A 393 25.61 -22.33 -41.13
N VAL A 394 25.94 -21.25 -41.86
CA VAL A 394 24.99 -20.26 -42.38
C VAL A 394 24.25 -20.84 -43.59
N GLU A 395 22.94 -21.06 -43.48
CA GLU A 395 22.05 -21.26 -44.64
C GLU A 395 21.81 -19.92 -45.38
N PRO A 396 21.63 -19.93 -46.71
CA PRO A 396 21.51 -18.69 -47.49
C PRO A 396 20.16 -17.99 -47.27
N GLU A 397 20.21 -16.66 -47.09
CA GLU A 397 19.07 -15.75 -46.98
C GLU A 397 18.06 -15.95 -48.13
N VAL A 398 16.81 -16.27 -47.76
CA VAL A 398 15.65 -16.07 -48.63
C VAL A 398 15.28 -14.58 -48.54
N ILE A 399 15.45 -13.85 -49.64
CA ILE A 399 14.95 -12.48 -49.79
C ILE A 399 13.42 -12.54 -49.80
N ILE A 400 12.80 -12.04 -48.74
CA ILE A 400 11.37 -11.75 -48.68
C ILE A 400 11.23 -10.24 -48.94
N GLU A 401 10.60 -9.87 -50.05
CA GLU A 401 10.25 -8.48 -50.34
C GLU A 401 9.25 -7.97 -49.27
N GLU A 402 9.55 -6.85 -48.62
CA GLU A 402 8.62 -6.15 -47.74
C GLU A 402 7.38 -5.71 -48.53
N PRO A 403 6.15 -5.96 -48.03
CA PRO A 403 4.96 -5.35 -48.63
C PRO A 403 4.97 -3.84 -48.33
N VAL A 404 4.94 -3.04 -49.39
CA VAL A 404 4.71 -1.59 -49.33
C VAL A 404 3.35 -1.33 -48.66
N VAL A 405 3.39 -0.81 -47.44
CA VAL A 405 2.19 -0.33 -46.72
C VAL A 405 1.82 1.04 -47.31
N PRO A 406 0.58 1.23 -47.84
CA PRO A 406 0.15 2.55 -48.27
C PRO A 406 -0.12 3.45 -47.05
N GLU A 407 0.37 4.67 -47.13
CA GLU A 407 0.15 5.77 -46.19
C GLU A 407 -1.37 6.09 -46.12
N PRO A 408 -1.99 6.20 -44.93
CA PRO A 408 -3.43 6.40 -44.84
C PRO A 408 -3.83 7.83 -45.24
N GLU A 409 -4.79 7.91 -46.15
CA GLU A 409 -5.55 9.11 -46.51
C GLU A 409 -6.32 9.64 -45.30
N ILE A 410 -6.10 10.92 -44.97
CA ILE A 410 -6.86 11.67 -43.98
C ILE A 410 -8.22 12.00 -44.60
N ILE A 411 -9.31 11.45 -44.05
CA ILE A 411 -10.70 11.77 -44.45
C ILE A 411 -11.44 12.36 -43.24
N ASP A 412 -12.17 13.43 -43.54
CA ASP A 412 -12.88 14.39 -42.68
C ASP A 412 -14.05 13.79 -41.85
N GLU A 413 -13.77 13.05 -40.78
CA GLU A 413 -14.83 12.62 -39.82
C GLU A 413 -14.99 13.56 -38.61
N GLU A 414 -14.02 14.44 -38.34
CA GLU A 414 -14.04 15.34 -37.18
C GLU A 414 -14.97 16.56 -37.39
N GLU A 415 -15.16 17.03 -38.64
CA GLU A 415 -16.09 18.13 -38.95
C GLU A 415 -17.58 17.70 -38.95
N ALA A 416 -17.87 16.41 -39.13
CA ALA A 416 -19.24 15.90 -39.10
C ALA A 416 -19.78 15.77 -37.67
N LEU A 417 -18.91 15.42 -36.72
CA LEU A 417 -19.26 15.27 -35.30
C LEU A 417 -19.53 16.62 -34.63
N ILE A 418 -18.79 17.67 -35.02
CA ILE A 418 -18.96 19.03 -34.47
C ILE A 418 -20.27 19.67 -34.95
N ARG A 419 -20.71 19.41 -36.19
CA ARG A 419 -22.01 19.90 -36.67
C ARG A 419 -23.20 19.21 -36.02
N GLN A 420 -23.07 17.94 -35.63
CA GLN A 420 -24.16 17.21 -34.98
C GLN A 420 -24.37 17.65 -33.52
N MET A 421 -23.32 18.14 -32.85
CA MET A 421 -23.40 18.69 -31.49
C MET A 421 -23.94 20.13 -31.44
N GLU A 422 -23.88 20.90 -32.53
CA GLU A 422 -24.43 22.27 -32.58
C GLU A 422 -25.96 22.31 -32.83
N ASP A 423 -26.54 21.27 -33.43
CA ASP A 423 -27.99 21.20 -33.73
C ASP A 423 -28.85 20.66 -32.57
N GLU A 424 -28.28 19.97 -31.57
CA GLU A 424 -29.03 19.45 -30.40
C GLU A 424 -29.12 20.43 -29.21
N GLY A 425 -28.54 21.63 -29.33
CA GLY A 425 -28.50 22.63 -28.27
C GLY A 425 -29.79 23.44 -28.04
N ASN A 426 -30.92 23.10 -28.67
CA ASN A 426 -32.09 23.97 -28.66
C ASN A 426 -33.45 23.25 -28.59
N GLU A 427 -33.64 22.37 -27.61
CA GLU A 427 -34.98 21.98 -27.15
C GLU A 427 -35.16 22.18 -25.63
N GLN A 428 -36.08 23.08 -25.28
CA GLN A 428 -36.58 23.29 -23.92
C GLN A 428 -37.48 22.10 -23.53
N ILE A 429 -37.04 21.24 -22.62
CA ILE A 429 -37.87 20.19 -22.04
C ILE A 429 -38.51 20.71 -20.75
N THR A 430 -39.82 20.96 -20.81
CA THR A 430 -40.71 21.15 -19.66
C THR A 430 -41.17 19.79 -19.13
N PHE A 431 -41.06 19.56 -17.82
CA PHE A 431 -41.63 18.38 -17.15
C PHE A 431 -42.98 18.73 -16.53
N ASP A 432 -44.07 18.30 -17.16
CA ASP A 432 -45.42 18.24 -16.58
C ASP A 432 -45.82 16.76 -16.44
N ASP A 433 -45.70 16.22 -15.22
CA ASP A 433 -46.65 15.31 -14.53
C ASP A 433 -45.97 14.54 -13.37
N PRO A 434 -46.68 14.28 -12.25
CA PRO A 434 -46.08 13.82 -11.00
C PRO A 434 -45.90 12.30 -10.98
N VAL A 435 -44.71 11.83 -10.58
CA VAL A 435 -44.46 10.39 -10.32
C VAL A 435 -44.88 10.06 -8.90
N GLU A 436 -45.80 9.10 -8.78
CA GLU A 436 -46.32 8.52 -7.55
C GLU A 436 -45.23 7.65 -6.88
N LEU A 437 -44.84 7.99 -5.65
CA LEU A 437 -43.85 7.23 -4.87
C LEU A 437 -44.53 6.01 -4.24
N ILE A 438 -44.09 4.81 -4.65
CA ILE A 438 -44.41 3.56 -3.97
C ILE A 438 -43.51 3.45 -2.74
N GLU A 439 -44.09 3.62 -1.55
CA GLU A 439 -43.46 3.26 -0.27
C GLU A 439 -43.34 1.73 -0.17
N THR A 440 -42.11 1.21 -0.18
CA THR A 440 -41.83 -0.14 0.34
C THR A 440 -41.21 0.00 1.74
N GLU A 441 -41.89 -0.61 2.71
CA GLU A 441 -41.62 -0.54 4.14
C GLU A 441 -40.18 -0.91 4.52
N ALA A 442 -39.55 -0.03 5.28
CA ALA A 442 -38.28 -0.27 5.95
C ALA A 442 -38.44 -1.28 7.10
N PRO A 443 -37.43 -2.12 7.39
CA PRO A 443 -37.48 -3.07 8.50
C PRO A 443 -37.65 -2.34 9.84
N GLU A 444 -38.42 -2.96 10.74
CA GLU A 444 -38.87 -2.38 12.01
C GLU A 444 -37.74 -1.76 12.86
N ALA A 445 -38.09 -0.60 13.40
CA ALA A 445 -37.28 0.30 14.20
C ALA A 445 -36.67 -0.37 15.45
N GLY A 446 -35.33 -0.40 15.49
CA GLY A 446 -34.65 0.03 16.72
C GLY A 446 -35.09 1.46 17.01
N GLN A 447 -35.53 1.72 18.24
CA GLN A 447 -36.16 2.97 18.69
C GLN A 447 -35.60 4.20 17.94
N LYS A 448 -36.46 4.90 17.18
CA LYS A 448 -36.13 6.23 16.68
C LYS A 448 -35.84 7.08 17.91
N GLU A 449 -34.57 7.36 18.18
CA GLU A 449 -34.19 8.35 19.18
C GLU A 449 -34.87 9.65 18.77
N GLU A 450 -35.84 10.09 19.58
CA GLU A 450 -36.49 11.37 19.41
C GLU A 450 -35.40 12.45 19.51
N PHE A 451 -35.02 13.00 18.36
CA PHE A 451 -34.00 14.03 18.23
C PHE A 451 -34.53 15.33 18.82
N ILE A 452 -33.77 15.91 19.74
CA ILE A 452 -34.09 17.20 20.34
C ILE A 452 -33.31 18.26 19.57
N GLU A 453 -34.01 19.17 18.91
CA GLU A 453 -33.34 20.33 18.30
C GLU A 453 -32.61 21.13 19.39
N PRO A 454 -31.35 21.53 19.17
CA PRO A 454 -30.62 22.33 20.14
C PRO A 454 -31.37 23.65 20.37
N THR A 455 -31.66 23.98 21.63
CA THR A 455 -32.28 25.26 21.98
C THR A 455 -31.31 26.40 21.69
N LEU A 456 -31.64 27.25 20.73
CA LEU A 456 -30.85 28.43 20.35
C LEU A 456 -31.54 29.73 20.81
N ASP A 457 -30.76 30.78 21.09
CA ASP A 457 -31.28 32.13 21.30
C ASP A 457 -31.56 32.87 19.97
N ASP A 458 -32.07 34.10 20.07
CA ASP A 458 -32.37 34.96 18.91
C ASP A 458 -31.14 35.29 18.03
N GLN A 459 -29.93 34.91 18.49
CA GLN A 459 -28.66 35.08 17.79
C GLN A 459 -28.08 33.74 17.30
N GLY A 460 -28.82 32.63 17.44
CA GLY A 460 -28.41 31.29 17.00
C GLY A 460 -27.45 30.58 17.97
N LYS A 461 -27.34 31.04 19.22
CA LYS A 461 -26.42 30.48 20.22
C LYS A 461 -27.11 29.46 21.11
N TYR A 462 -26.43 28.34 21.38
CA TYR A 462 -26.91 27.30 22.28
C TYR A 462 -27.18 27.80 23.70
N ILE A 463 -28.40 27.57 24.21
CA ILE A 463 -28.83 27.90 25.58
C ILE A 463 -29.09 26.63 26.41
N GLY A 464 -28.24 25.62 26.26
CA GLY A 464 -28.33 24.41 27.09
C GLY A 464 -27.35 24.38 28.25
N PRO A 465 -27.28 23.24 28.97
CA PRO A 465 -26.38 23.09 30.11
C PRO A 465 -24.92 23.20 29.68
N THR A 466 -24.14 23.95 30.46
CA THR A 466 -22.67 24.05 30.31
C THR A 466 -21.93 22.94 31.06
N THR A 467 -22.63 22.16 31.88
CA THR A 467 -22.13 20.96 32.55
C THR A 467 -23.07 19.81 32.28
N VAL A 468 -22.54 18.73 31.70
CA VAL A 468 -23.28 17.54 31.29
C VAL A 468 -22.63 16.28 31.83
N THR A 469 -23.41 15.20 32.00
CA THR A 469 -22.91 13.90 32.43
C THR A 469 -22.70 13.00 31.22
N LYS A 470 -21.56 12.30 31.18
CA LYS A 470 -21.26 11.31 30.13
C LYS A 470 -22.30 10.18 30.13
N GLY A 471 -22.83 9.84 28.96
CA GLY A 471 -23.66 8.66 28.70
C GLY A 471 -22.92 7.46 28.12
N ASP A 472 -23.62 6.67 27.30
CA ASP A 472 -23.15 5.38 26.76
C ASP A 472 -23.31 5.30 25.22
N HIS A 473 -23.22 6.45 24.54
CA HIS A 473 -23.28 6.49 23.08
C HIS A 473 -21.92 6.17 22.44
N LEU A 474 -21.93 5.60 21.23
CA LEU A 474 -20.69 5.26 20.49
C LEU A 474 -19.77 6.48 20.25
N LEU A 475 -20.38 7.65 20.07
CA LEU A 475 -19.70 8.93 19.86
C LEU A 475 -19.68 9.81 21.13
N GLU A 476 -19.92 9.24 22.30
CA GLU A 476 -20.01 10.00 23.55
C GLU A 476 -18.70 10.76 23.86
N LEU A 477 -18.77 12.04 24.22
CA LEU A 477 -17.60 12.79 24.67
C LEU A 477 -17.06 12.21 25.99
N GLU A 478 -15.73 12.14 26.09
CA GLU A 478 -15.06 11.73 27.32
C GLU A 478 -15.16 12.81 28.41
N LYS A 479 -14.84 12.44 29.65
CA LYS A 479 -14.81 13.41 30.76
C LYS A 479 -13.72 14.45 30.52
N GLY A 480 -14.06 15.73 30.61
CA GLY A 480 -13.14 16.81 30.28
C GLY A 480 -13.85 18.15 30.09
N ASN A 481 -13.09 19.17 29.71
CA ASN A 481 -13.58 20.52 29.42
C ASN A 481 -13.30 20.85 27.96
N TYR A 482 -14.34 21.21 27.22
CA TYR A 482 -14.29 21.37 25.77
C TYR A 482 -14.63 22.80 25.38
N VAL A 483 -13.83 23.42 24.50
CA VAL A 483 -14.19 24.71 23.89
C VAL A 483 -15.05 24.43 22.68
N VAL A 484 -16.37 24.53 22.89
CA VAL A 484 -17.40 24.24 21.90
C VAL A 484 -17.67 25.45 21.02
N VAL A 485 -17.93 25.15 19.76
CA VAL A 485 -17.94 26.06 18.63
C VAL A 485 -19.21 25.91 17.78
N GLY A 486 -19.96 24.82 17.97
CA GLY A 486 -21.31 24.63 17.43
C GLY A 486 -22.02 23.44 18.07
N THR A 487 -23.35 23.41 18.00
CA THR A 487 -24.20 22.29 18.44
C THR A 487 -25.24 21.94 17.39
N PHE A 488 -25.45 20.64 17.17
CA PHE A 488 -26.25 20.12 16.07
C PHE A 488 -27.15 18.98 16.54
N GLY A 489 -28.37 18.95 16.01
CA GLY A 489 -29.32 17.87 16.27
C GLY A 489 -29.00 16.60 15.49
N SER A 490 -28.24 16.69 14.39
CA SER A 490 -27.85 15.53 13.58
C SER A 490 -26.34 15.41 13.43
N TYR A 491 -25.87 14.17 13.27
CA TYR A 491 -24.47 13.86 12.98
C TYR A 491 -23.99 14.58 11.71
N ARG A 492 -24.80 14.53 10.65
CA ARG A 492 -24.46 15.09 9.34
C ARG A 492 -24.23 16.60 9.41
N ASP A 493 -25.05 17.33 10.16
CA ASP A 493 -24.89 18.78 10.26
C ASP A 493 -23.67 19.16 11.12
N ALA A 494 -23.32 18.35 12.12
CA ALA A 494 -22.09 18.53 12.90
C ALA A 494 -20.83 18.29 12.04
N GLU A 495 -20.87 17.25 11.20
CA GLU A 495 -19.80 16.91 10.26
C GLU A 495 -19.61 18.01 9.22
N GLU A 496 -20.70 18.48 8.59
CA GLU A 496 -20.65 19.56 7.61
C GLU A 496 -20.09 20.87 8.21
N HIS A 497 -20.48 21.21 9.45
CA HIS A 497 -19.94 22.39 10.13
C HIS A 497 -18.44 22.25 10.45
N SER A 498 -18.02 21.06 10.87
CA SER A 498 -16.60 20.76 11.09
C SER A 498 -15.79 20.92 9.79
N ASP A 499 -16.31 20.42 8.67
CA ASP A 499 -15.66 20.55 7.36
C ASP A 499 -15.55 22.02 6.90
N GLN A 500 -16.59 22.83 7.14
CA GLN A 500 -16.56 24.26 6.83
C GLN A 500 -15.49 25.02 7.63
N LEU A 501 -15.23 24.62 8.89
CA LEU A 501 -14.18 25.20 9.71
C LEU A 501 -12.79 24.70 9.29
N PHE A 502 -12.69 23.44 8.87
CA PHE A 502 -11.47 22.86 8.32
C PHE A 502 -11.00 23.58 7.05
N ILE A 503 -11.91 23.86 6.11
CA ILE A 503 -11.61 24.65 4.90
C ILE A 503 -11.08 26.05 5.25
N LYS A 504 -11.48 26.60 6.40
CA LYS A 504 -11.01 27.90 6.91
C LYS A 504 -9.69 27.80 7.70
N GLY A 505 -9.07 26.61 7.77
CA GLY A 505 -7.79 26.37 8.43
C GLY A 505 -7.87 26.04 9.92
N PHE A 506 -9.06 25.71 10.44
CA PHE A 506 -9.27 25.38 11.85
C PHE A 506 -9.54 23.88 12.02
N TYR A 507 -8.81 23.24 12.93
CA TYR A 507 -9.02 21.84 13.26
C TYR A 507 -10.10 21.74 14.33
N THR A 508 -11.21 21.07 14.00
CA THR A 508 -12.32 20.75 14.90
C THR A 508 -12.48 19.25 15.06
N LYS A 509 -13.02 18.86 16.22
CA LYS A 509 -13.56 17.52 16.46
C LYS A 509 -15.02 17.68 16.84
N PHE A 510 -15.78 16.59 16.85
CA PHE A 510 -17.13 16.60 17.39
C PHE A 510 -17.44 15.33 18.16
N GLY A 511 -18.42 15.39 19.05
CA GLY A 511 -18.89 14.25 19.82
C GLY A 511 -20.30 14.47 20.32
N TYR A 512 -20.93 13.39 20.77
CA TYR A 512 -22.31 13.35 21.22
C TYR A 512 -22.38 13.38 22.74
N ILE A 513 -23.49 13.90 23.28
CA ILE A 513 -23.82 13.76 24.69
C ILE A 513 -25.20 13.14 24.84
N SER A 514 -25.27 11.94 25.42
CA SER A 514 -26.57 11.23 25.59
C SER A 514 -27.57 12.00 26.45
N GLN A 515 -27.10 12.77 27.43
CA GLN A 515 -27.97 13.56 28.31
C GLN A 515 -28.75 14.63 27.54
N THR A 516 -28.11 15.26 26.56
CA THR A 516 -28.70 16.37 25.80
C THR A 516 -29.18 15.94 24.42
N LYS A 517 -28.78 14.75 23.96
CA LYS A 517 -29.03 14.20 22.62
C LYS A 517 -28.54 15.11 21.48
N ILE A 518 -27.41 15.77 21.71
CA ILE A 518 -26.85 16.79 20.81
C ILE A 518 -25.41 16.44 20.45
N TYR A 519 -25.05 16.73 19.20
CA TYR A 519 -23.67 16.70 18.73
C TYR A 519 -23.01 18.06 18.97
N TYR A 520 -21.85 18.07 19.63
CA TYR A 520 -21.05 19.23 19.95
C TYR A 520 -19.80 19.25 19.08
N VAL A 521 -19.57 20.32 18.33
CA VAL A 521 -18.32 20.58 17.59
C VAL A 521 -17.42 21.43 18.47
N TYR A 522 -16.19 20.99 18.74
CA TYR A 522 -15.23 21.66 19.61
C TYR A 522 -13.84 21.79 18.98
N ILE A 523 -13.11 22.81 19.39
CA ILE A 523 -11.76 23.17 18.87
C ILE A 523 -10.63 22.85 19.85
N PHE A 524 -10.95 22.61 21.12
CA PHE A 524 -9.98 22.36 22.17
C PHE A 524 -10.59 21.51 23.29
N GLU A 525 -9.78 20.66 23.90
CA GLU A 525 -10.13 19.81 25.04
C GLU A 525 -9.01 19.88 26.10
N SER A 526 -9.37 19.95 27.39
CA SER A 526 -8.41 19.87 28.50
C SER A 526 -9.05 19.30 29.76
N GLU A 527 -8.25 18.62 30.58
CA GLU A 527 -8.63 18.21 31.94
C GLU A 527 -8.73 19.41 32.89
N ASP A 528 -8.03 20.52 32.60
CA ASP A 528 -8.06 21.76 33.38
C ASP A 528 -9.13 22.74 32.85
N LEU A 529 -10.13 23.03 33.71
CA LEU A 529 -11.20 23.98 33.39
C LEU A 529 -10.68 25.39 33.17
N GLN A 530 -9.62 25.81 33.88
CA GLN A 530 -9.07 27.15 33.72
C GLN A 530 -8.37 27.29 32.37
N GLU A 531 -7.65 26.26 31.93
CA GLU A 531 -7.01 26.23 30.61
C GLU A 531 -8.04 26.29 29.47
N ALA A 532 -9.15 25.55 29.59
CA ALA A 532 -10.23 25.61 28.62
C ALA A 532 -10.88 27.00 28.55
N LYS A 533 -11.07 27.68 29.69
CA LYS A 533 -11.61 29.05 29.75
C LYS A 533 -10.65 30.07 29.13
N ASP A 534 -9.36 29.99 29.47
CA ASP A 534 -8.34 30.88 28.92
C ASP A 534 -8.23 30.70 27.41
N THR A 535 -8.34 29.47 26.93
CA THR A 535 -8.34 29.13 25.49
C THR A 535 -9.59 29.65 24.79
N SER A 536 -10.77 29.48 25.39
CA SER A 536 -12.04 30.05 24.90
C SER A 536 -11.94 31.56 24.66
N GLU A 537 -11.40 32.32 25.62
CA GLU A 537 -11.20 33.77 25.50
C GLU A 537 -10.20 34.15 24.39
N ARG A 538 -9.12 33.37 24.24
CA ARG A 538 -8.17 33.57 23.12
C ARG A 538 -8.86 33.39 21.78
N PHE A 539 -9.66 32.35 21.59
CA PHE A 539 -10.34 32.10 20.33
C PHE A 539 -11.39 33.16 19.96
N LYS A 540 -12.05 33.79 20.94
CA LYS A 540 -12.96 34.92 20.68
C LYS A 540 -12.28 36.10 19.97
N SER A 541 -10.96 36.24 20.12
CA SER A 541 -10.16 37.30 19.48
C SER A 541 -9.68 36.98 18.05
N ILE A 542 -9.76 35.72 17.62
CA ILE A 542 -9.15 35.24 16.36
C ILE A 542 -10.04 35.47 15.14
N GLY A 543 -11.37 35.35 15.28
CA GLY A 543 -12.28 35.48 14.15
C GLY A 543 -13.74 35.56 14.56
N ALA A 544 -14.59 36.13 13.69
CA ALA A 544 -16.02 36.31 13.97
C ALA A 544 -16.75 34.97 14.23
N GLN A 545 -16.30 33.90 13.59
CA GLN A 545 -16.81 32.54 13.73
C GLN A 545 -16.59 31.91 15.12
N PHE A 546 -15.70 32.48 15.96
CA PHE A 546 -15.41 31.97 17.30
C PHE A 546 -15.90 32.88 18.42
N ARG A 547 -16.56 34.00 18.12
CA ARG A 547 -17.03 34.93 19.16
C ARG A 547 -18.01 34.28 20.13
N GLU A 548 -18.80 33.34 19.62
CA GLU A 548 -19.84 32.65 20.38
C GLU A 548 -19.40 31.30 20.96
N ASN A 549 -18.09 31.00 20.96
CA ASN A 549 -17.59 29.78 21.60
C ASN A 549 -17.83 29.80 23.12
N TRP A 550 -17.99 28.61 23.72
CA TRP A 550 -18.16 28.45 25.17
C TRP A 550 -17.46 27.18 25.66
N VAL A 551 -17.34 27.04 26.99
CA VAL A 551 -16.77 25.84 27.60
C VAL A 551 -17.87 24.89 28.04
N LEU A 552 -17.86 23.66 27.55
CA LEU A 552 -18.68 22.55 28.00
C LEU A 552 -17.86 21.66 28.94
N GLN A 553 -18.39 21.37 30.12
CA GLN A 553 -17.80 20.43 31.07
C GLN A 553 -18.55 19.09 31.03
N VAL A 554 -17.84 18.01 30.77
CA VAL A 554 -18.38 16.63 30.77
C VAL A 554 -17.89 15.90 32.01
N GLN A 555 -18.83 15.42 32.84
CA GLN A 555 -18.58 14.79 34.14
C GLN A 555 -18.85 13.29 34.17
#